data_AF-A0A395L041-F1
#
_entry.id   AF-A0A395L041-F1
#
_cell.length_a   1.000
_cell.length_b   1.000
_cell.length_c   1.000
_cell.angle_alpha   90.00
_cell.angle_beta   90.00
_cell.angle_gamma   90.00
#
_symmetry.space_group_name_H-M   'P 1'
#
loop_
_entity.id
_entity.type
_entity.pdbx_description
1 polymer ?
#
loop_
_entity_poly.entity_id
_entity_poly.type
_entity_poly.pdbx_seq_one_letter_code
_entity_poly.pdbx_strand_id
1 'polypeptide(L)'
;MGKKRRRMYEVILAGATEGLSGSELYDFTVERCPKAASGKIIRASMLAFSDPKVDDSNILQTISALAIAQRLRELGAASGHKRAKSKPSSQRKERRAANTASHTRLHHPAA
;
A
#
# COMPACT_ATOMS: atom_id res chain seq x y z
N MET A 1 8.97 -16.21 -18.37
CA MET A 1 7.75 -15.58 -17.81
C MET A 1 7.39 -16.22 -16.46
N GLY A 2 7.12 -15.42 -15.42
CA GLY A 2 6.75 -15.98 -14.11
C GLY A 2 5.31 -16.50 -14.09
N LYS A 3 5.10 -17.77 -13.69
CA LYS A 3 3.78 -18.45 -13.65
C LYS A 3 2.67 -17.62 -13.00
N LYS A 4 3.01 -16.86 -11.95
CA LYS A 4 2.07 -15.99 -11.22
C LYS A 4 1.57 -14.80 -12.05
N ARG A 5 2.44 -14.19 -12.85
CA ARG A 5 2.05 -13.06 -13.71
C ARG A 5 1.14 -13.53 -14.83
N ARG A 6 1.47 -14.67 -15.43
CA ARG A 6 0.65 -15.30 -16.46
C ARG A 6 -0.74 -15.68 -15.95
N ARG A 7 -0.82 -16.33 -14.78
CA ARG A 7 -2.12 -16.65 -14.16
C ARG A 7 -2.98 -15.41 -13.90
N MET A 8 -2.37 -14.32 -13.45
CA MET A 8 -3.10 -13.07 -13.21
C MET A 8 -3.63 -12.45 -14.50
N TYR A 9 -2.83 -12.50 -15.57
CA TYR A 9 -3.27 -12.12 -16.91
C TYR A 9 -4.46 -12.97 -17.36
N GLU A 10 -4.37 -14.30 -17.26
CA GLU A 10 -5.45 -15.21 -17.65
C GLU A 10 -6.75 -14.94 -16.88
N VAL A 11 -6.66 -14.64 -15.58
CA VAL A 11 -7.82 -14.27 -14.76
C VAL A 11 -8.43 -12.94 -15.21
N ILE A 12 -7.61 -11.90 -15.42
CA ILE A 12 -8.11 -10.59 -15.86
C ILE A 12 -8.77 -10.71 -17.23
N LEU A 13 -8.16 -11.47 -18.15
CA LEU A 13 -8.72 -11.70 -19.48
C LEU A 13 -10.05 -12.44 -19.38
N ALA A 14 -10.12 -13.54 -18.62
CA ALA A 14 -11.36 -14.30 -18.43
C ALA A 14 -12.49 -13.43 -17.86
N GLY A 15 -12.23 -12.64 -16.82
CA GLY A 15 -13.24 -11.75 -16.25
C GLY A 15 -13.73 -10.69 -17.25
N ALA A 16 -12.82 -10.11 -18.03
CA ALA A 16 -13.20 -9.15 -19.09
C ALA A 16 -14.00 -9.82 -20.21
N THR A 17 -13.66 -11.06 -20.59
CA THR A 17 -14.41 -11.87 -21.56
C THR A 17 -15.80 -12.25 -21.04
N GLU A 18 -15.95 -12.45 -19.73
CA GLU A 18 -17.24 -12.66 -19.07
C GLU A 18 -18.08 -11.37 -18.95
N GLY A 19 -17.56 -10.23 -19.42
CA GLY A 19 -18.25 -8.93 -19.42
C GLY A 19 -18.06 -8.11 -18.14
N LEU A 20 -17.21 -8.56 -17.22
CA LEU A 20 -16.93 -7.83 -15.99
C LEU A 20 -16.07 -6.59 -16.27
N SER A 21 -16.36 -5.50 -15.58
CA SER A 21 -15.63 -4.24 -15.75
C SER A 21 -15.42 -3.51 -14.43
N GLY A 22 -14.59 -2.46 -14.43
CA GLY A 22 -14.41 -1.57 -13.28
C GLY A 22 -14.07 -2.29 -11.96
N SER A 23 -14.90 -2.09 -10.94
CA SER A 23 -14.73 -2.71 -9.62
C SER A 23 -15.02 -4.21 -9.64
N GLU A 24 -15.99 -4.67 -10.43
CA GLU A 24 -16.36 -6.10 -10.49
C GLU A 24 -15.19 -6.92 -11.03
N LEU A 25 -14.53 -6.43 -12.08
CA LEU A 25 -13.35 -7.09 -12.64
C LEU A 25 -12.18 -7.08 -11.65
N TYR A 26 -12.02 -6.02 -10.86
CA TYR A 26 -11.01 -5.94 -9.81
C TYR A 26 -11.28 -6.97 -8.71
N ASP A 27 -12.52 -7.03 -8.20
CA ASP A 27 -12.91 -7.93 -7.12
C ASP A 27 -12.76 -9.39 -7.55
N PHE A 28 -13.24 -9.73 -8.75
CA PHE A 28 -13.04 -11.03 -9.40
C PHE A 28 -11.55 -11.42 -9.47
N THR A 29 -10.70 -10.45 -9.82
CA THR A 29 -9.25 -10.67 -9.93
C THR A 29 -8.62 -10.92 -8.57
N VAL A 30 -8.98 -10.14 -7.55
CA VAL A 30 -8.43 -10.26 -6.19
C VAL A 30 -8.88 -11.56 -5.52
N GLU A 31 -10.14 -11.95 -5.73
CA GLU A 31 -10.71 -13.21 -5.21
C GLU A 31 -9.94 -14.42 -5.76
N ARG A 32 -9.71 -14.47 -7.08
CA ARG A 32 -8.97 -15.58 -7.71
C ARG A 32 -7.44 -15.48 -7.52
N CYS A 33 -6.93 -14.29 -7.27
CA CYS A 33 -5.50 -14.02 -7.06
C CYS A 33 -5.26 -13.24 -5.74
N PRO A 34 -5.21 -13.91 -4.58
CA PRO A 34 -5.12 -13.27 -3.24
C PRO A 34 -3.83 -12.48 -2.94
N LYS A 35 -2.94 -12.28 -3.95
CA LYS A 35 -1.75 -11.42 -3.88
C LYS A 35 -1.69 -10.40 -5.03
N ALA A 36 -2.83 -10.11 -5.65
CA ALA A 36 -3.00 -9.11 -6.70
C ALA A 36 -2.83 -7.70 -6.12
N ALA A 37 -1.60 -7.21 -6.10
CA ALA A 37 -1.31 -5.81 -5.80
C ALA A 37 -1.49 -4.98 -7.08
N SER A 38 -1.79 -3.68 -6.95
CA SER A 38 -2.00 -2.78 -8.09
C SER A 38 -0.90 -2.86 -9.16
N GLY A 39 0.38 -2.78 -8.77
CA GLY A 39 1.50 -2.93 -9.71
C GLY A 39 1.66 -4.33 -10.33
N LYS A 40 1.00 -5.37 -9.81
CA LYS A 40 0.92 -6.69 -10.46
C LYS A 40 -0.23 -6.72 -11.47
N ILE A 41 -1.37 -6.12 -11.14
CA ILE A 41 -2.52 -5.98 -12.03
C ILE A 41 -2.10 -5.17 -13.27
N ILE A 42 -1.47 -4.01 -13.08
CA ILE A 42 -0.97 -3.17 -14.19
C ILE A 42 -0.04 -3.96 -15.12
N ARG A 43 0.92 -4.71 -14.56
CA ARG A 43 1.85 -5.53 -15.36
C ARG A 43 1.20 -6.71 -16.05
N ALA A 44 0.10 -7.22 -15.51
CA ALA A 44 -0.70 -8.26 -16.16
C ALA A 44 -1.57 -7.66 -17.29
N SER A 45 -2.16 -6.49 -17.08
CA SER A 45 -2.87 -5.74 -18.13
C SER A 45 -1.97 -5.39 -19.31
N MET A 46 -0.72 -4.96 -19.06
CA MET A 46 0.26 -4.72 -20.12
C MET A 46 0.58 -5.97 -20.95
N LEU A 47 0.46 -7.17 -20.36
CA LEU A 47 0.64 -8.40 -21.09
C LEU A 47 -0.48 -8.61 -22.11
N ALA A 48 -1.73 -8.26 -21.76
CA ALA A 48 -2.85 -8.32 -22.69
C ALA A 48 -2.63 -7.40 -23.91
N PHE A 49 -2.06 -6.21 -23.73
CA PHE A 49 -1.75 -5.30 -24.86
C PHE A 49 -0.63 -5.80 -25.77
N SER A 50 0.20 -6.73 -25.30
CA SER A 50 1.30 -7.31 -26.08
C SER A 50 0.96 -8.70 -26.62
N ASP A 51 -0.21 -9.26 -26.26
CA ASP A 51 -0.64 -10.56 -26.72
C ASP A 51 -1.42 -10.41 -28.04
N PRO A 52 -0.88 -10.84 -29.19
CA PRO A 52 -1.56 -10.71 -30.47
C PRO A 52 -2.84 -11.55 -30.56
N LYS A 53 -3.09 -12.45 -29.60
CA LYS A 53 -4.32 -13.25 -29.53
C LYS A 53 -5.49 -12.51 -28.89
N VAL A 54 -5.25 -11.34 -28.30
CA VAL A 54 -6.30 -10.49 -27.72
C VAL A 54 -6.52 -9.32 -28.67
N ASP A 55 -7.47 -9.48 -29.58
CA ASP A 55 -7.79 -8.51 -30.63
C ASP A 55 -9.14 -7.79 -30.42
N ASP A 56 -9.96 -8.27 -29.48
CA ASP A 56 -11.22 -7.62 -29.13
C ASP A 56 -10.98 -6.27 -28.44
N SER A 57 -11.35 -5.19 -29.14
CA SER A 57 -11.24 -3.82 -28.66
C SER A 57 -11.99 -3.58 -27.36
N ASN A 58 -13.17 -4.17 -27.14
CA ASN A 58 -13.96 -3.97 -25.92
C ASN A 58 -13.26 -4.58 -24.71
N ILE A 59 -12.68 -5.77 -24.89
CA ILE A 59 -11.87 -6.44 -23.87
C ILE A 59 -10.64 -5.59 -23.55
N LEU A 60 -9.90 -5.14 -24.58
CA LEU A 60 -8.72 -4.30 -24.40
C LEU A 60 -9.04 -2.97 -23.71
N GLN A 61 -10.15 -2.32 -24.06
CA GLN A 61 -10.63 -1.11 -23.40
C GLN A 61 -10.94 -1.36 -21.93
N THR A 62 -11.61 -2.45 -21.61
CA THR A 62 -11.95 -2.85 -20.23
C THR A 62 -10.69 -3.09 -19.40
N ILE A 63 -9.71 -3.82 -19.94
CA ILE A 63 -8.42 -4.08 -19.30
C ILE A 63 -7.62 -2.80 -19.12
N SER A 64 -7.70 -1.87 -20.07
CA SER A 64 -7.07 -0.54 -20.00
C SER A 64 -7.67 0.32 -18.89
N ALA A 65 -9.00 0.40 -18.82
CA ALA A 65 -9.69 1.13 -17.75
C ALA A 65 -9.28 0.60 -16.37
N LEU A 66 -9.20 -0.72 -16.19
CA LEU A 66 -8.72 -1.34 -14.95
C LEU A 66 -7.28 -0.94 -14.64
N ALA A 67 -6.38 -0.99 -15.61
CA ALA A 67 -4.96 -0.65 -15.42
C ALA A 67 -4.78 0.82 -15.00
N ILE A 68 -5.50 1.73 -15.65
CA ILE A 68 -5.49 3.17 -15.32
C ILE A 68 -6.02 3.39 -13.91
N ALA A 69 -7.16 2.78 -13.55
CA ALA A 69 -7.73 2.89 -12.21
C ALA A 69 -6.75 2.41 -11.12
N GLN A 70 -6.05 1.30 -11.37
CA GLN A 70 -5.02 0.79 -10.46
C GLN A 70 -3.80 1.70 -10.38
N ARG A 71 -3.41 2.33 -11.49
CA ARG A 71 -2.30 3.30 -11.50
C ARG A 71 -2.65 4.55 -10.71
N LEU A 72 -3.86 5.09 -10.87
CA LEU A 72 -4.35 6.22 -10.08
C LEU A 72 -4.40 5.88 -8.59
N ARG A 73 -4.82 4.66 -8.24
CA ARG A 73 -4.80 4.16 -6.86
C ARG A 73 -3.38 4.08 -6.29
N GLU A 74 -2.43 3.58 -7.08
CA GLU A 74 -1.02 3.49 -6.68
C GLU A 74 -0.40 4.89 -6.47
N LEU A 75 -0.72 5.84 -7.35
CA LEU A 75 -0.28 7.24 -7.23
C LEU A 75 -0.94 7.94 -6.04
N GLY A 76 -2.23 7.71 -5.78
CA GLY A 76 -2.92 8.23 -4.60
C GLY A 76 -2.39 7.65 -3.28
N ALA A 77 -2.01 6.37 -3.27
CA ALA A 77 -1.34 5.74 -2.14
C ALA A 77 0.10 6.28 -1.93
N ALA A 78 0.78 6.67 -3.01
CA ALA A 78 2.10 7.31 -2.96
C ALA A 78 2.02 8.80 -2.58
N SER A 79 0.93 9.48 -2.91
CA SER A 79 0.64 10.89 -2.56
C SER A 79 0.16 11.09 -1.13
N GLY A 80 0.03 10.01 -0.34
CA GLY A 80 -0.06 10.12 1.10
C GLY A 80 1.19 10.82 1.60
N HIS A 81 1.10 12.13 1.84
CA HIS A 81 1.88 12.79 2.87
C HIS A 81 1.91 11.81 4.04
N LYS A 82 3.07 11.22 4.31
CA LYS A 82 3.27 10.56 5.57
C LYS A 82 3.09 11.66 6.60
N ARG A 83 1.88 11.82 7.17
CA ARG A 83 1.79 12.33 8.54
C ARG A 83 2.69 11.38 9.29
N ALA A 84 3.88 11.88 9.65
CA ALA A 84 4.82 11.14 10.44
C ALA A 84 4.00 10.55 11.58
N LYS A 85 3.92 9.22 11.65
CA LYS A 85 3.57 8.60 12.92
C LYS A 85 4.72 8.99 13.82
N SER A 86 4.53 10.10 14.56
CA SER A 86 5.33 10.43 15.72
C SER A 86 5.32 9.18 16.57
N LYS A 87 6.44 8.45 16.58
CA LYS A 87 6.71 7.47 17.63
C LYS A 87 6.50 8.24 18.94
N PRO A 88 5.70 7.75 19.90
CA PRO A 88 5.76 8.31 21.23
C PRO A 88 7.22 8.18 21.67
N SER A 89 7.87 9.31 21.92
CA SER A 89 9.23 9.35 22.43
C SER A 89 9.22 8.70 23.81
N SER A 90 9.55 7.41 23.86
CA SER A 90 10.01 6.77 25.08
C SER A 90 11.39 7.33 25.43
N GLN A 91 11.42 8.54 25.99
CA GLN A 91 12.48 8.97 26.90
C GLN A 91 11.93 8.65 28.30
N ARG A 92 12.07 7.41 28.75
CA ARG A 92 13.24 6.98 29.52
C ARG A 92 13.60 8.01 30.60
N LYS A 93 12.80 8.01 31.67
CA LYS A 93 13.26 7.72 33.05
C LYS A 93 14.74 8.04 33.29
N GLU A 94 15.05 9.29 33.67
CA GLU A 94 16.05 9.66 34.69
C GLU A 94 16.23 11.17 34.73
N ARG A 95 15.66 11.81 35.76
CA ARG A 95 16.09 13.08 36.39
C ARG A 95 15.04 13.57 37.38
N ARG A 96 14.76 12.74 38.39
CA ARG A 96 14.11 13.15 39.65
C ARG A 96 14.96 12.62 40.80
N ALA A 97 16.13 13.22 40.97
CA ALA A 97 16.98 13.05 42.15
C ALA A 97 17.90 14.28 42.27
N ALA A 98 17.31 15.45 42.44
CA ALA A 98 18.05 16.67 42.85
C ALA A 98 17.07 17.75 43.34
N ASN A 99 16.10 17.40 44.20
CA ASN A 99 15.40 18.42 44.99
C ASN A 99 14.81 17.83 46.27
N THR A 100 15.66 17.29 47.13
CA THR A 100 15.30 16.90 48.50
C THR A 100 16.54 16.97 49.39
N ALA A 101 17.02 18.17 49.66
CA ALA A 101 17.90 18.46 50.78
C ALA A 101 17.94 19.97 51.09
N SER A 102 16.78 20.61 51.22
CA SER A 102 16.67 21.90 51.92
C SER A 102 15.81 21.69 53.16
N HIS A 103 16.30 20.84 54.06
CA HIS A 103 15.80 20.82 55.42
C HIS A 103 16.96 20.74 56.40
N THR A 104 17.04 21.79 57.21
CA THR A 104 17.52 21.85 58.60
C THR A 104 19.03 21.83 58.90
N ARG A 105 19.42 23.00 59.45
CA ARG A 105 20.06 23.23 60.76
C ARG A 105 21.57 23.56 60.80
N LEU A 106 21.78 24.79 61.29
CA LEU A 106 22.71 25.22 62.35
C LEU A 106 24.21 25.07 62.08
N HIS A 107 24.88 26.21 61.93
CA HIS A 107 26.20 26.41 62.52
C HIS A 107 26.36 27.87 62.98
N HIS A 108 26.46 28.04 64.30
CA HIS A 108 27.18 29.15 64.93
C HIS A 108 28.66 29.08 64.55
N PRO A 109 29.35 30.22 64.52
CA PRO A 109 30.75 30.28 64.92
C PRO A 109 30.93 31.09 66.20
N ALA A 110 31.89 30.63 66.98
CA ALA A 110 32.34 31.17 68.25
C ALA A 110 33.08 32.52 68.11
N ALA A 111 32.94 33.35 69.15
CA ALA A 111 33.96 34.25 69.68
C ALA A 111 33.74 34.34 71.20
#